data_AF-A0ABD3NXY9-F1
#
_entry.id   AF-A0ABD3NXY9-F1
#
_cell.length_a   1.000
_cell.length_b   1.000
_cell.length_c   1.000
_cell.angle_alpha   90.00
_cell.angle_beta   90.00
_cell.angle_gamma   90.00
#
_symmetry.space_group_name_H-M   'P 1'
#
loop_
_entity.id
_entity.type
_entity.pdbx_description
1 polymer ?
#
loop_
_entity_poly.entity_id
_entity_poly.type
_entity_poly.pdbx_seq_one_letter_code
_entity_poly.pdbx_strand_id
1 'polypeptide(L)'
;MTVALHTGEKVHIIVYDSVHRDRVKRILQDEGCDMNQIDFFEIPTDDVWCRDNGPVFIMDENQQLHVTDWGFNGWGGKYDYKLSNEVPKCVAKSIGIPITTIPMINEGGSIEVDGRGTLMAKKSCILNPNRNKGWKQSDAEAHFRRYLGVTNFIWLEGTRGLDITDDHIDGTARFAHGHTIVTFFREDFEKPREYDQLKNATDANGEPYHLVHLPLTKRKCVNRDYGFYINYYVGNEVVLMPSF
;
A
#
# COMPACT_ATOMS: atom_id res chain seq x y z
N MET A 1 -4.91 -16.17 0.23
CA MET A 1 -4.40 -15.15 1.18
C MET A 1 -4.90 -15.43 2.59
N THR A 2 -6.22 -15.36 2.85
CA THR A 2 -6.79 -15.62 4.20
C THR A 2 -6.33 -16.92 4.84
N VAL A 3 -6.33 -18.04 4.09
CA VAL A 3 -5.80 -19.35 4.55
C VAL A 3 -4.39 -19.25 5.15
N ALA A 4 -3.54 -18.41 4.59
CA ALA A 4 -2.16 -18.26 5.04
C ALA A 4 -1.99 -17.24 6.18
N LEU A 5 -2.95 -16.32 6.38
CA LEU A 5 -2.87 -15.28 7.40
C LEU A 5 -3.53 -15.70 8.71
N HIS A 6 -4.66 -16.42 8.64
CA HIS A 6 -5.48 -16.70 9.82
C HIS A 6 -4.78 -17.56 10.88
N THR A 7 -3.62 -18.13 10.59
CA THR A 7 -2.84 -18.93 11.54
C THR A 7 -1.99 -18.06 12.46
N GLY A 8 -1.56 -16.87 12.00
CA GLY A 8 -0.68 -15.97 12.75
C GLY A 8 -1.33 -14.66 13.19
N GLU A 9 -2.49 -14.30 12.62
CA GLU A 9 -3.18 -13.05 12.93
C GLU A 9 -4.68 -13.08 12.59
N LYS A 10 -5.42 -12.14 13.17
CA LYS A 10 -6.82 -11.90 12.80
C LYS A 10 -6.90 -11.34 11.38
N VAL A 11 -7.79 -11.90 10.57
CA VAL A 11 -8.08 -11.43 9.22
C VAL A 11 -9.41 -10.68 9.21
N HIS A 12 -9.31 -9.39 8.91
CA HIS A 12 -10.44 -8.48 8.81
C HIS A 12 -10.89 -8.37 7.35
N ILE A 13 -12.09 -8.84 7.02
CA ILE A 13 -12.58 -8.91 5.64
C ILE A 13 -13.75 -7.95 5.45
N ILE A 14 -13.58 -7.02 4.51
CA ILE A 14 -14.68 -6.15 4.06
C ILE A 14 -15.52 -6.93 3.05
N VAL A 15 -16.82 -6.93 3.28
CA VAL A 15 -17.83 -7.57 2.43
C VAL A 15 -18.94 -6.57 2.13
N TYR A 16 -19.49 -6.65 0.93
CA TYR A 16 -20.45 -5.64 0.43
C TYR A 16 -21.74 -5.61 1.26
N ASP A 17 -22.26 -6.78 1.62
CA ASP A 17 -23.48 -6.97 2.39
C ASP A 17 -23.49 -8.36 3.06
N SER A 18 -24.56 -8.66 3.80
CA SER A 18 -24.77 -9.95 4.46
C SER A 18 -24.82 -11.16 3.51
N VAL A 19 -25.30 -11.01 2.27
CA VAL A 19 -25.33 -12.10 1.28
C VAL A 19 -23.89 -12.43 0.85
N HIS A 20 -23.09 -11.40 0.59
CA HIS A 20 -21.68 -11.54 0.29
C HIS A 20 -20.92 -12.15 1.48
N ARG A 21 -21.17 -11.67 2.70
CA ARG A 21 -20.61 -12.22 3.94
C ARG A 21 -20.86 -13.72 4.05
N ASP A 22 -22.11 -14.15 3.89
CA ASP A 22 -22.49 -15.55 4.05
C ASP A 22 -21.88 -16.45 2.96
N ARG A 23 -21.66 -15.91 1.75
CA ARG A 23 -20.92 -16.59 0.68
C ARG A 23 -19.43 -16.73 1.02
N VAL A 24 -18.77 -15.64 1.42
CA VAL A 24 -17.33 -15.65 1.77
C VAL A 24 -17.07 -16.55 2.97
N LYS A 25 -17.92 -16.49 3.99
CA LYS A 25 -17.84 -17.36 5.16
C LYS A 25 -17.85 -18.84 4.78
N ARG A 26 -18.76 -19.26 3.89
CA ARG A 26 -18.82 -20.65 3.41
C ARG A 26 -17.52 -21.07 2.72
N ILE A 27 -17.02 -20.24 1.80
CA ILE A 27 -15.74 -20.52 1.10
C ILE A 27 -14.59 -20.67 2.10
N LEU A 28 -14.48 -19.77 3.08
CA LEU A 28 -13.40 -19.83 4.08
C LEU A 28 -13.52 -21.06 4.98
N GLN A 29 -14.74 -21.48 5.34
CA GLN A 29 -14.97 -22.71 6.08
C GLN A 29 -14.59 -23.96 5.27
N ASP A 30 -14.95 -24.00 3.98
CA ASP A 30 -14.61 -25.10 3.07
C ASP A 30 -13.08 -25.22 2.88
N GLU A 31 -12.38 -24.09 2.88
CA GLU A 31 -10.90 -24.01 2.84
C GLU A 31 -10.23 -24.24 4.21
N GLY A 32 -11.00 -24.55 5.26
CA GLY A 32 -10.48 -24.91 6.57
C GLY A 32 -9.99 -23.75 7.44
N CYS A 33 -10.41 -22.51 7.16
CA CYS A 33 -10.05 -21.36 7.97
C CYS A 33 -10.72 -21.40 9.36
N ASP A 34 -9.99 -20.98 10.40
CA ASP A 34 -10.59 -20.78 11.73
C ASP A 34 -11.44 -19.51 11.73
N MET A 35 -12.76 -19.68 11.80
CA MET A 35 -13.69 -18.57 11.79
C MET A 35 -13.61 -17.66 13.04
N ASN A 36 -12.94 -18.08 14.12
CA ASN A 36 -12.66 -17.20 15.26
C ASN A 36 -11.54 -16.19 14.97
N GLN A 37 -10.74 -16.45 13.93
CA GLN A 37 -9.68 -15.56 13.44
C GLN A 37 -10.15 -14.65 12.29
N ILE A 38 -11.44 -14.67 11.96
CA ILE A 38 -11.98 -13.91 10.83
C ILE A 38 -13.10 -12.99 11.32
N ASP A 39 -12.91 -11.70 11.14
CA ASP A 39 -13.93 -10.67 11.40
C ASP A 39 -14.44 -10.12 10.06
N PHE A 40 -15.76 -9.91 9.95
CA PHE A 40 -16.39 -9.35 8.76
C PHE A 40 -16.89 -7.93 9.00
N PHE A 41 -16.64 -7.05 8.04
CA PHE A 41 -17.20 -5.69 8.00
C PHE A 41 -18.12 -5.54 6.79
N GLU A 42 -19.42 -5.36 7.03
CA GLU A 42 -20.40 -5.09 5.97
C GLU A 42 -20.32 -3.63 5.55
N ILE A 43 -19.51 -3.34 4.54
CA ILE A 43 -19.25 -2.01 4.00
C ILE A 43 -19.34 -2.12 2.48
N PRO A 44 -20.31 -1.44 1.83
CA PRO A 44 -20.35 -1.35 0.38
C PRO A 44 -19.06 -0.73 -0.16
N THR A 45 -18.52 -1.31 -1.24
CA THR A 45 -17.29 -0.85 -1.90
C THR A 45 -17.48 -0.82 -3.40
N ASP A 46 -16.83 0.11 -4.09
CA ASP A 46 -16.79 0.10 -5.56
C ASP A 46 -15.73 -0.88 -6.09
N ASP A 47 -14.66 -1.11 -5.30
CA ASP A 47 -13.54 -1.97 -5.69
C ASP A 47 -12.86 -2.60 -4.46
N VAL A 48 -12.01 -3.60 -4.68
CA VAL A 48 -11.45 -4.49 -3.64
C VAL A 48 -10.05 -4.10 -3.14
N TRP A 49 -9.50 -2.98 -3.60
CA TRP A 49 -8.12 -2.56 -3.33
C TRP A 49 -7.93 -1.94 -1.94
N CYS A 50 -8.06 -2.76 -0.89
CA CYS A 50 -7.93 -2.33 0.51
C CYS A 50 -6.56 -1.68 0.82
N ARG A 51 -5.52 -1.98 0.04
CA ARG A 51 -4.23 -1.26 0.11
C ARG A 51 -4.40 0.24 -0.15
N ASP A 52 -5.25 0.61 -1.10
CA ASP A 52 -5.37 1.98 -1.60
C ASP A 52 -6.53 2.74 -0.98
N ASN A 53 -7.64 2.05 -0.70
CA ASN A 53 -8.86 2.64 -0.16
C ASN A 53 -9.12 2.29 1.32
N GLY A 54 -8.29 1.44 1.92
CA GLY A 54 -8.44 1.00 3.30
C GLY A 54 -7.86 1.97 4.33
N PRO A 55 -8.06 1.68 5.63
CA PRO A 55 -7.51 2.49 6.70
C PRO A 55 -5.99 2.42 6.74
N VAL A 56 -5.33 3.58 6.88
CA VAL A 56 -3.91 3.66 7.22
C VAL A 56 -3.80 3.91 8.73
N PHE A 57 -3.25 2.93 9.44
CA PHE A 57 -3.09 3.00 10.89
C PHE A 57 -1.80 3.73 11.27
N ILE A 58 -1.88 4.60 12.28
CA ILE A 58 -0.73 5.29 12.86
C ILE A 58 -0.76 5.18 14.39
N MET A 59 0.41 5.29 15.01
CA MET A 59 0.54 5.39 16.46
C MET A 59 0.96 6.81 16.82
N ASP A 60 0.32 7.41 17.82
CA ASP A 60 0.76 8.71 18.34
C ASP A 60 1.86 8.57 19.42
N GLU A 61 2.34 9.71 19.93
CA GLU A 61 3.35 9.79 20.97
C GLU A 61 2.95 9.12 22.31
N ASN A 62 1.65 8.92 22.53
CA ASN A 62 1.10 8.26 23.72
C ASN A 62 0.83 6.77 23.47
N GLN A 63 1.31 6.20 22.36
CA GLN A 63 1.04 4.82 21.93
C GLN A 63 -0.46 4.54 21.70
N GLN A 64 -1.24 5.56 21.38
CA GLN A 64 -2.62 5.39 20.97
C GLN A 64 -2.68 5.11 19.46
N LEU A 65 -3.45 4.09 19.09
CA LEU A 65 -3.71 3.74 17.70
C LEU A 65 -4.77 4.68 17.13
N HIS A 66 -4.52 5.19 15.92
CA HIS A 66 -5.44 6.02 15.15
C HIS A 66 -5.59 5.49 13.73
N VAL A 67 -6.74 5.74 13.11
CA VAL A 67 -6.95 5.58 11.67
C VAL A 67 -6.78 6.94 10.98
N THR A 68 -6.08 6.95 9.86
CA THR A 68 -6.05 8.09 8.94
C THR A 68 -6.86 7.79 7.70
N ASP A 69 -7.67 8.78 7.31
CA ASP A 69 -8.47 8.78 6.08
C ASP A 69 -7.93 9.86 5.15
N TRP A 70 -7.13 9.45 4.19
CA TRP A 70 -6.52 10.36 3.20
C TRP A 70 -7.51 10.76 2.12
N GLY A 71 -8.53 9.93 1.89
CA GLY A 71 -9.40 10.06 0.73
C GLY A 71 -8.84 9.33 -0.48
N PHE A 72 -9.76 8.73 -1.21
CA PHE A 72 -9.55 7.90 -2.38
C PHE A 72 -10.44 8.43 -3.52
N ASN A 73 -9.87 8.60 -4.71
CA ASN A 73 -10.59 9.15 -5.86
C ASN A 73 -10.59 8.23 -7.09
N GLY A 74 -10.38 6.92 -6.91
CA GLY A 74 -10.32 5.97 -8.02
C GLY A 74 -9.12 6.21 -8.92
N TRP A 75 -7.94 6.41 -8.33
CA TRP A 75 -6.67 6.70 -8.98
C TRP A 75 -6.73 7.82 -10.02
N GLY A 76 -7.29 8.96 -9.62
CA GLY A 76 -7.45 10.15 -10.45
C GLY A 76 -8.75 10.17 -11.27
N GLY A 77 -9.82 9.57 -10.75
CA GLY A 77 -11.13 9.54 -11.40
C GLY A 77 -11.23 8.54 -12.54
N LYS A 78 -10.38 7.51 -12.55
CA LYS A 78 -10.39 6.45 -13.57
C LYS A 78 -11.49 5.41 -13.33
N TYR A 79 -11.95 5.30 -12.09
CA TYR A 79 -12.99 4.34 -11.65
C TYR A 79 -13.94 4.98 -10.64
N ASP A 80 -15.09 4.35 -10.42
CA ASP A 80 -16.00 4.71 -9.33
C ASP A 80 -15.32 4.44 -7.98
N TYR A 81 -15.54 5.34 -7.02
CA TYR A 81 -14.77 5.33 -5.76
C TYR A 81 -15.54 5.81 -4.53
N LYS A 82 -16.78 6.29 -4.68
CA LYS A 82 -17.50 6.97 -3.61
C LYS A 82 -17.78 6.07 -2.42
N LEU A 83 -18.09 4.80 -2.66
CA LEU A 83 -18.28 3.80 -1.62
C LEU A 83 -16.93 3.40 -1.02
N SER A 84 -15.92 3.15 -1.87
CA SER A 84 -14.57 2.79 -1.43
C SER A 84 -13.91 3.88 -0.56
N ASN A 85 -14.18 5.15 -0.83
CA ASN A 85 -13.68 6.29 -0.05
C ASN A 85 -14.20 6.34 1.39
N GLU A 86 -15.33 5.70 1.68
CA GLU A 86 -15.91 5.68 3.03
C GLU A 86 -15.33 4.54 3.91
N VAL A 87 -14.57 3.61 3.30
CA VAL A 87 -14.03 2.44 3.99
C VAL A 87 -13.24 2.80 5.26
N PRO A 88 -12.28 3.75 5.28
CA PRO A 88 -11.51 4.04 6.49
C PRO A 88 -12.40 4.50 7.65
N LYS A 89 -13.40 5.34 7.38
CA LYS A 89 -14.37 5.83 8.36
C LYS A 89 -15.26 4.71 8.90
N CYS A 90 -15.78 3.88 8.00
CA CYS A 90 -16.63 2.75 8.38
C CYS A 90 -15.86 1.72 9.23
N VAL A 91 -14.62 1.40 8.86
CA VAL A 91 -13.77 0.50 9.65
C VAL A 91 -13.46 1.11 11.02
N ALA A 92 -12.95 2.35 11.07
CA ALA A 92 -12.62 3.02 12.34
C ALA A 92 -13.80 3.05 13.31
N LYS A 93 -15.00 3.38 12.82
CA LYS A 93 -16.24 3.35 13.61
C LYS A 93 -16.55 1.95 14.12
N SER A 94 -16.38 0.93 13.28
CA SER A 94 -16.72 -0.47 13.63
C SER A 94 -15.81 -1.04 14.72
N ILE A 95 -14.54 -0.62 14.74
CA ILE A 95 -13.55 -1.07 15.73
C ILE A 95 -13.33 -0.08 16.89
N GLY A 96 -14.03 1.06 16.90
CA GLY A 96 -13.97 2.05 17.98
C GLY A 96 -12.65 2.83 18.07
N ILE A 97 -11.93 3.00 16.96
CA ILE A 97 -10.64 3.69 16.91
C ILE A 97 -10.84 5.15 16.44
N PRO A 98 -10.15 6.15 17.04
CA PRO A 98 -10.19 7.53 16.57
C PRO A 98 -9.73 7.66 15.12
N ILE A 99 -10.35 8.60 14.40
CA ILE A 99 -10.06 8.82 12.98
C ILE A 99 -9.73 10.28 12.69
N THR A 100 -8.73 10.49 11.84
CA THR A 100 -8.37 11.80 11.29
C THR A 100 -8.53 11.78 9.78
N THR A 101 -9.43 12.63 9.26
CA THR A 101 -9.55 12.87 7.81
C THR A 101 -8.54 13.92 7.39
N ILE A 102 -7.78 13.62 6.35
CA ILE A 102 -6.65 14.40 5.86
C ILE A 102 -7.06 15.05 4.53
N PRO A 103 -6.78 16.35 4.33
CA PRO A 103 -7.13 17.05 3.10
C PRO A 103 -6.14 16.75 1.95
N MET A 104 -5.90 15.48 1.65
CA MET A 104 -4.94 15.02 0.63
C MET A 104 -5.35 13.66 0.06
N ILE A 105 -5.74 13.61 -1.22
CA ILE A 105 -5.94 12.31 -1.89
C ILE A 105 -4.61 11.56 -1.92
N ASN A 106 -4.58 10.38 -1.33
CA ASN A 106 -3.39 9.53 -1.27
C ASN A 106 -3.79 8.07 -1.06
N GLU A 107 -3.31 7.19 -1.94
CA GLU A 107 -3.48 5.76 -1.81
C GLU A 107 -2.37 5.13 -0.96
N GLY A 108 -2.69 4.10 -0.16
CA GLY A 108 -1.68 3.41 0.64
C GLY A 108 -0.58 2.71 -0.18
N GLY A 109 -0.85 2.26 -1.42
CA GLY A 109 0.18 1.70 -2.30
C GLY A 109 1.12 2.75 -2.92
N SER A 110 0.75 4.04 -2.86
CA SER A 110 1.53 5.13 -3.44
C SER A 110 2.71 5.59 -2.57
N ILE A 111 2.75 5.14 -1.31
CA ILE A 111 3.78 5.45 -0.33
C ILE A 111 4.32 4.16 0.32
N GLU A 112 5.57 4.22 0.77
CA GLU A 112 6.20 3.20 1.61
C GLU A 112 6.99 3.90 2.71
N VAL A 113 6.86 3.45 3.96
CA VAL A 113 7.53 4.06 5.12
C VAL A 113 8.43 3.05 5.83
N ASP A 114 9.59 3.49 6.31
CA ASP A 114 10.58 2.61 6.95
C ASP A 114 10.42 2.49 8.48
N GLY A 115 9.42 3.19 9.04
CA GLY A 115 9.16 3.26 10.48
C GLY A 115 10.19 4.08 11.27
N ARG A 116 11.16 4.73 10.61
CA ARG A 116 12.24 5.52 11.24
C ARG A 116 12.37 6.93 10.65
N GLY A 117 11.29 7.41 10.04
CA GLY A 117 11.17 8.79 9.56
C GLY A 117 11.45 8.97 8.06
N THR A 118 11.63 7.90 7.29
CA THR A 118 11.79 7.98 5.83
C THR A 118 10.57 7.47 5.08
N LEU A 119 10.18 8.19 4.03
CA LEU A 119 9.12 7.81 3.10
C LEU A 119 9.67 7.70 1.67
N MET A 120 9.34 6.62 0.97
CA MET A 120 9.52 6.47 -0.48
C MET A 120 8.21 6.70 -1.21
N ALA A 121 8.25 7.46 -2.30
CA ALA A 121 7.10 7.67 -3.18
C ALA A 121 7.53 8.03 -4.60
N LYS A 122 6.59 7.92 -5.54
CA LYS A 122 6.78 8.30 -6.95
C LYS A 122 6.11 9.62 -7.27
N LYS A 123 6.85 10.53 -7.92
CA LYS A 123 6.35 11.84 -8.39
C LYS A 123 5.25 11.70 -9.44
N SER A 124 5.32 10.66 -10.27
CA SER A 124 4.30 10.35 -11.27
C SER A 124 2.92 10.18 -10.66
N CYS A 125 2.83 9.60 -9.46
CA CYS A 125 1.60 9.35 -8.72
C CYS A 125 1.23 10.53 -7.81
N ILE A 126 2.05 10.82 -6.78
CA ILE A 126 1.70 11.79 -5.74
C ILE A 126 1.51 13.21 -6.29
N LEU A 127 2.36 13.61 -7.25
CA LEU A 127 2.33 14.95 -7.84
C LEU A 127 1.53 14.98 -9.15
N ASN A 128 0.76 13.93 -9.43
CA ASN A 128 -0.18 13.96 -10.53
C ASN A 128 -1.31 14.95 -10.20
N PRO A 129 -1.60 15.93 -11.09
CA PRO A 129 -2.72 16.85 -10.87
C PRO A 129 -4.08 16.17 -10.73
N ASN A 130 -4.21 14.90 -11.16
CA ASN A 130 -5.41 14.10 -10.97
C ASN A 130 -5.61 13.61 -9.52
N ARG A 131 -4.59 13.68 -8.65
CA ARG A 131 -4.70 13.41 -7.21
C ARG A 131 -5.02 14.68 -6.45
N ASN A 132 -4.09 15.62 -6.48
CA ASN A 132 -4.18 16.86 -5.74
C ASN A 132 -3.84 18.04 -6.66
N LYS A 133 -4.88 18.67 -7.21
CA LYS A 133 -4.72 19.70 -8.25
C LYS A 133 -3.88 20.88 -7.75
N GLY A 134 -2.79 21.17 -8.46
CA GLY A 134 -1.92 22.32 -8.19
C GLY A 134 -0.91 22.12 -7.05
N TRP A 135 -0.84 20.92 -6.47
CA TRP A 135 0.11 20.63 -5.40
C TRP A 135 1.54 20.56 -5.92
N LYS A 136 2.45 21.12 -5.12
CA LYS A 136 3.89 20.98 -5.27
C LYS A 136 4.39 19.86 -4.35
N GLN A 137 5.62 19.41 -4.60
CA GLN A 137 6.29 18.44 -3.73
C GLN A 137 6.31 18.88 -2.27
N SER A 138 6.58 20.17 -2.00
CA SER A 138 6.57 20.73 -0.64
C SER A 138 5.22 20.62 0.07
N ASP A 139 4.11 20.70 -0.66
CA ASP A 139 2.77 20.60 -0.10
C ASP A 139 2.49 19.16 0.35
N ALA A 140 2.84 18.18 -0.50
CA ALA A 140 2.75 16.76 -0.17
C ALA A 140 3.63 16.40 1.04
N GLU A 141 4.90 16.82 1.03
CA GLU A 141 5.80 16.56 2.14
C GLU A 141 5.31 17.20 3.45
N ALA A 142 4.71 18.39 3.42
CA ALA A 142 4.15 19.02 4.62
C ALA A 142 3.03 18.17 5.25
N HIS A 143 2.18 17.54 4.43
CA HIS A 143 1.12 16.65 4.92
C HIS A 143 1.69 15.34 5.45
N PHE A 144 2.63 14.72 4.74
CA PHE A 144 3.28 13.51 5.23
C PHE A 144 4.06 13.75 6.53
N ARG A 145 4.78 14.87 6.66
CA ARG A 145 5.42 15.26 7.93
C ARG A 145 4.39 15.37 9.05
N ARG A 146 3.28 16.06 8.80
CA ARG A 146 2.26 16.33 9.82
C ARG A 146 1.51 15.07 10.28
N TYR A 147 1.17 14.18 9.35
CA TYR A 147 0.23 13.09 9.63
C TYR A 147 0.90 11.71 9.72
N LEU A 148 2.12 11.54 9.19
CA LEU A 148 2.89 10.29 9.29
C LEU A 148 4.18 10.43 10.12
N GLY A 149 4.57 11.65 10.50
CA GLY A 149 5.78 11.89 11.30
C GLY A 149 7.10 11.66 10.56
N VAL A 150 7.07 11.41 9.25
CA VAL A 150 8.28 11.25 8.42
C VAL A 150 8.98 12.59 8.22
N THR A 151 10.30 12.62 8.11
CA THR A 151 11.11 13.84 7.93
C THR A 151 11.97 13.81 6.68
N ASN A 152 12.28 12.61 6.19
CA ASN A 152 13.08 12.36 5.00
C ASN A 152 12.26 11.73 3.87
N PHE A 153 12.59 12.09 2.63
CA PHE A 153 11.80 11.73 1.45
C PHE A 153 12.69 11.25 0.31
N ILE A 154 12.45 10.03 -0.14
CA ILE A 154 13.06 9.44 -1.33
C ILE A 154 12.03 9.52 -2.45
N TRP A 155 12.25 10.44 -3.38
CA TRP A 155 11.38 10.64 -4.53
C TRP A 155 11.91 9.95 -5.78
N LEU A 156 11.17 8.95 -6.25
CA LEU A 156 11.38 8.34 -7.56
C LEU A 156 10.56 9.11 -8.62
N GLU A 157 11.02 9.10 -9.88
CA GLU A 157 10.31 9.86 -10.93
C GLU A 157 8.98 9.21 -11.35
N GLY A 158 8.97 7.89 -11.50
CA GLY A 158 7.84 7.10 -11.98
C GLY A 158 7.34 7.45 -13.38
N THR A 159 6.23 6.82 -13.80
CA THR A 159 5.59 7.07 -15.09
C THR A 159 4.07 7.21 -15.00
N ARG A 160 3.52 8.27 -15.61
CA ARG A 160 2.07 8.53 -15.64
C ARG A 160 1.39 7.76 -16.77
N GLY A 161 0.15 7.34 -16.54
CA GLY A 161 -0.73 6.83 -17.60
C GLY A 161 -0.38 5.46 -18.19
N LEU A 162 0.67 4.79 -17.73
CA LEU A 162 0.98 3.41 -18.14
C LEU A 162 0.23 2.37 -17.31
N ASP A 163 -0.16 2.74 -16.09
CA ASP A 163 -0.91 1.92 -15.16
C ASP A 163 -2.01 2.75 -14.49
N ILE A 164 -3.05 2.08 -13.97
CA ILE A 164 -4.17 2.73 -13.29
C ILE A 164 -3.69 3.58 -12.11
N THR A 165 -2.60 3.19 -11.45
CA THR A 165 -2.11 3.86 -10.26
C THR A 165 -1.25 5.10 -10.54
N ASP A 166 -0.87 5.33 -11.81
CA ASP A 166 0.19 6.26 -12.20
C ASP A 166 1.56 5.90 -11.57
N ASP A 167 1.82 4.59 -11.50
CA ASP A 167 3.06 3.96 -11.07
C ASP A 167 3.29 4.11 -9.56
N HIS A 168 2.59 3.28 -8.78
CA HIS A 168 2.77 3.17 -7.34
C HIS A 168 4.17 2.65 -6.94
N ILE A 169 4.63 3.08 -5.77
CA ILE A 169 5.94 2.68 -5.24
C ILE A 169 5.95 1.20 -4.83
N ASP A 170 4.81 0.65 -4.38
CA ASP A 170 4.69 -0.75 -3.97
C ASP A 170 4.91 -1.76 -5.10
N GLY A 171 4.80 -1.31 -6.35
CA GLY A 171 5.16 -2.05 -7.55
C GLY A 171 6.63 -1.96 -7.94
N THR A 172 7.46 -1.24 -7.18
CA THR A 172 8.87 -0.92 -7.53
C THR A 172 9.86 -1.20 -6.43
N ALA A 173 9.58 -0.73 -5.21
CA ALA A 173 10.49 -0.82 -4.09
C ALA A 173 9.72 -0.86 -2.77
N ARG A 174 10.21 -1.68 -1.83
CA ARG A 174 9.62 -1.87 -0.50
C ARG A 174 10.71 -1.77 0.55
N PHE A 175 10.41 -1.17 1.70
CA PHE A 175 11.35 -1.21 2.83
C PHE A 175 11.32 -2.60 3.47
N ALA A 176 12.48 -3.06 3.92
CA ALA A 176 12.62 -4.25 4.75
C ALA A 176 13.39 -3.89 6.03
N HIS A 177 13.49 -4.85 6.94
CA HIS A 177 14.15 -4.65 8.22
C HIS A 177 15.60 -4.12 8.07
N GLY A 178 16.02 -3.31 9.04
CA GLY A 178 17.32 -2.62 9.02
C GLY A 178 17.38 -1.56 7.93
N HIS A 179 18.57 -1.29 7.38
CA HIS A 179 18.75 -0.32 6.29
C HIS A 179 18.63 -0.99 4.92
N THR A 180 17.47 -1.61 4.63
CA THR A 180 17.28 -2.39 3.41
C THR A 180 16.11 -1.89 2.58
N ILE A 181 16.34 -1.73 1.27
CA ILE A 181 15.29 -1.59 0.26
C ILE A 181 15.29 -2.86 -0.58
N VAL A 182 14.13 -3.49 -0.68
CA VAL A 182 13.89 -4.57 -1.65
C VAL A 182 13.40 -3.94 -2.94
N THR A 183 14.01 -4.30 -4.07
CA THR A 183 13.58 -3.92 -5.41
C THR A 183 13.81 -5.10 -6.36
N PHE A 184 13.64 -4.92 -7.66
CA PHE A 184 13.94 -5.96 -8.64
C PHE A 184 15.02 -5.49 -9.61
N PHE A 185 15.89 -6.42 -9.99
CA PHE A 185 16.90 -6.20 -11.02
C PHE A 185 17.24 -7.54 -11.66
N ARG A 186 17.43 -7.53 -12.98
CA ARG A 186 18.04 -8.64 -13.74
C ARG A 186 19.12 -8.03 -14.63
N GLU A 187 20.32 -8.59 -14.61
CA GLU A 187 21.46 -8.07 -15.39
C GLU A 187 21.23 -8.12 -16.90
N ASP A 188 20.43 -9.06 -17.39
CA ASP A 188 20.05 -9.22 -18.79
C ASP A 188 18.83 -8.39 -19.19
N PHE A 189 18.40 -7.46 -18.33
CA PHE A 189 17.41 -6.44 -18.65
C PHE A 189 18.01 -5.04 -18.71
N GLU A 190 17.29 -4.16 -19.39
CA GLU A 190 17.54 -2.74 -19.24
C GLU A 190 17.38 -2.35 -17.76
N LYS A 191 18.39 -1.66 -17.26
CA LYS A 191 18.43 -1.16 -15.89
C LYS A 191 17.17 -0.34 -15.62
N PRO A 192 16.41 -0.62 -14.52
CA PRO A 192 15.26 0.19 -14.17
C PRO A 192 15.66 1.67 -14.03
N ARG A 193 14.87 2.56 -14.62
CA ARG A 193 15.14 4.01 -14.67
C ARG A 193 15.44 4.60 -13.28
N GLU A 194 14.75 4.09 -12.27
CA GLU A 194 14.78 4.60 -10.90
C GLU A 194 15.84 3.90 -10.03
N TYR A 195 16.58 2.94 -10.60
CA TYR A 195 17.55 2.16 -9.86
C TYR A 195 18.65 3.02 -9.25
N ASP A 196 19.15 4.03 -9.96
CA ASP A 196 20.16 4.93 -9.40
C ASP A 196 19.60 5.83 -8.30
N GLN A 197 18.32 6.18 -8.35
CA GLN A 197 17.67 6.93 -7.27
C GLN A 197 17.59 6.06 -6.00
N LEU A 198 17.24 4.79 -6.14
CA LEU A 198 17.23 3.82 -5.03
C LEU A 198 18.64 3.54 -4.50
N LYS A 199 19.62 3.34 -5.39
CA LYS A 199 21.01 3.03 -5.01
C LYS A 199 21.66 4.15 -4.20
N ASN A 200 21.29 5.41 -4.46
CA ASN A 200 21.83 6.58 -3.78
C ASN A 200 20.91 7.08 -2.64
N ALA A 201 19.85 6.36 -2.31
CA ALA A 201 18.92 6.75 -1.27
C ALA A 201 19.54 6.62 0.13
N THR A 202 19.25 7.59 0.99
CA THR A 202 19.65 7.60 2.41
C THR A 202 18.44 7.74 3.30
N ASP A 203 18.55 7.24 4.53
CA ASP A 203 17.53 7.37 5.57
C ASP A 203 17.50 8.80 6.17
N ALA A 204 16.67 8.99 7.19
CA ALA A 204 16.53 10.28 7.88
C ALA A 204 17.78 10.73 8.65
N ASN A 205 18.73 9.82 8.90
CA ASN A 205 20.02 10.10 9.52
C ASN A 205 21.15 10.28 8.50
N GLY A 206 20.86 10.12 7.21
CA GLY A 206 21.85 10.18 6.13
C GLY A 206 22.60 8.86 5.90
N GLU A 207 22.17 7.75 6.50
CA GLU A 207 22.75 6.43 6.25
C GLU A 207 22.23 5.83 4.95
N PRO A 208 23.09 5.28 4.07
CA PRO A 208 22.66 4.70 2.81
C PRO A 208 21.89 3.39 3.01
N TYR A 209 20.86 3.16 2.20
CA TYR A 209 20.17 1.87 2.15
C TYR A 209 20.95 0.84 1.33
N HIS A 210 20.86 -0.42 1.74
CA HIS A 210 21.31 -1.58 0.98
C HIS A 210 20.19 -2.10 0.08
N LEU A 211 20.49 -2.38 -1.18
CA LEU A 211 19.52 -2.95 -2.12
C LEU A 211 19.55 -4.48 -2.10
N VAL A 212 18.39 -5.09 -1.92
CA VAL A 212 18.16 -6.53 -2.16
C VAL A 212 17.31 -6.69 -3.42
N HIS A 213 17.78 -7.50 -4.35
CA HIS A 213 17.13 -7.72 -5.63
C HIS A 213 16.30 -8.99 -5.62
N LEU A 214 15.00 -8.85 -5.82
CA LEU A 214 14.13 -9.95 -6.20
C LEU A 214 14.30 -10.27 -7.69
N PRO A 215 14.22 -11.55 -8.07
CA PRO A 215 14.21 -11.92 -9.47
C PRO A 215 12.91 -11.46 -10.14
N LEU A 216 12.87 -11.55 -11.47
CA LEU A 216 11.63 -11.51 -12.25
C LEU A 216 11.23 -12.92 -12.66
N THR A 217 10.00 -13.12 -13.15
CA THR A 217 9.63 -14.41 -13.76
C THR A 217 10.59 -14.79 -14.88
N LYS A 218 10.93 -16.08 -14.96
CA LYS A 218 11.82 -16.58 -16.03
C LYS A 218 11.17 -16.49 -17.42
N ARG A 219 9.85 -16.61 -17.47
CA ARG A 219 9.04 -16.54 -18.69
C ARG A 219 8.16 -15.31 -18.65
N LYS A 220 7.74 -14.87 -19.84
CA LYS A 220 6.75 -13.81 -19.94
C LYS A 220 5.41 -14.25 -19.37
N CYS A 221 4.72 -13.32 -18.71
CA CYS A 221 3.35 -13.55 -18.26
C CYS A 221 2.38 -13.31 -19.41
N VAL A 222 1.16 -13.85 -19.29
CA VAL A 222 0.08 -13.51 -20.22
C VAL A 222 -0.33 -12.05 -19.94
N ASN A 223 -0.40 -11.22 -20.98
CA ASN A 223 -0.77 -9.79 -20.89
C ASN A 223 0.18 -8.86 -20.12
N ARG A 224 1.34 -9.37 -19.66
CA ARG A 224 2.41 -8.56 -19.06
C ARG A 224 3.75 -9.17 -19.44
N ASP A 225 4.73 -8.35 -19.81
CA ASP A 225 6.02 -8.90 -20.25
C ASP A 225 6.68 -9.78 -19.19
N TYR A 226 6.59 -9.44 -17.90
CA TYR A 226 7.14 -10.25 -16.80
C TYR A 226 6.32 -10.06 -15.51
N GLY A 227 6.37 -11.06 -14.63
CA GLY A 227 5.78 -11.01 -13.29
C GLY A 227 6.79 -10.44 -12.29
N PHE A 228 6.28 -9.59 -11.41
CA PHE A 228 7.06 -8.89 -10.39
C PHE A 228 6.64 -9.40 -9.01
N TYR A 229 7.61 -9.88 -8.24
CA TYR A 229 7.38 -10.42 -6.90
C TYR A 229 7.30 -9.35 -5.80
N ILE A 230 7.60 -8.09 -6.15
CA ILE A 230 7.76 -6.97 -5.21
C ILE A 230 6.47 -6.55 -4.50
N ASN A 231 5.31 -6.82 -5.10
CA ASN A 231 4.01 -6.55 -4.51
C ASN A 231 3.59 -7.66 -3.52
N TYR A 232 4.46 -7.94 -2.55
CA TYR A 232 4.23 -8.89 -1.47
C TYR A 232 3.59 -8.21 -0.26
N TYR A 233 2.96 -9.02 0.60
CA TYR A 233 2.42 -8.59 1.89
C TYR A 233 3.18 -9.27 3.04
N VAL A 234 3.56 -8.49 4.05
CA VAL A 234 4.20 -9.00 5.27
C VAL A 234 3.11 -9.13 6.34
N GLY A 235 2.81 -10.36 6.72
CA GLY A 235 2.00 -10.69 7.90
C GLY A 235 2.90 -11.01 9.10
N ASN A 236 2.29 -11.31 10.24
CA ASN A 236 3.03 -11.55 11.49
C ASN A 236 3.96 -12.78 11.41
N GLU A 237 3.50 -13.86 10.78
CA GLU A 237 4.22 -15.14 10.69
C GLU A 237 4.59 -15.54 9.26
N VAL A 238 4.10 -14.80 8.27
CA VAL A 238 4.22 -15.15 6.85
C VAL A 238 4.54 -13.94 5.98
N VAL A 239 5.22 -14.19 4.86
CA VAL A 239 5.31 -13.23 3.75
C VAL A 239 4.55 -13.81 2.57
N LEU A 240 3.49 -13.14 2.14
CA LEU A 240 2.68 -13.54 0.99
C LEU A 240 3.21 -12.86 -0.27
N MET A 241 3.80 -13.64 -1.15
CA MET A 241 4.35 -13.16 -2.41
C MET A 241 3.44 -13.60 -3.57
N PRO A 242 3.22 -12.76 -4.61
CA PRO A 242 2.50 -13.18 -5.80
C PRO A 242 3.23 -14.32 -6.52
N SER A 243 2.48 -15.23 -7.11
CA SER A 243 3.01 -16.34 -7.93
C SER A 243 2.41 -16.26 -9.34
N PHE A 244 3.21 -16.59 -10.36
CA PHE A 244 2.89 -16.40 -11.78
C PHE A 244 3.10 -17.68 -12.60
#